data_AF-A0A7V9BW11-F1
#
_entry.id   AF-A0A7V9BW11-F1
#
_cell.length_a   1.000
_cell.length_b   1.000
_cell.length_c   1.000
_cell.angle_alpha   90.00
_cell.angle_beta   90.00
_cell.angle_gamma   90.00
#
_symmetry.space_group_name_H-M   'P 1'
#
loop_
_entity.id
_entity.type
_entity.pdbx_description
1 polymer ?
#
loop_
_entity_poly.entity_id
_entity_poly.type
_entity_poly.pdbx_seq_one_letter_code
_entity_poly.pdbx_strand_id
1 'polypeptide(L)' 'MRVSEETRRRASELAVRTGRRMQAVVDEALVAYERALFWESFDDGYRRLAEDPEAWESVVAERSGEAPALADRTE' A
#
# COMPACT_ATOMS: atom_id res chain seq x y z
N MET A 1 -15.23 8.41 -17.77
CA MET A 1 -15.87 7.36 -16.95
C MET A 1 -17.25 7.84 -16.49
N ARG A 2 -18.30 7.03 -16.64
CA ARG A 2 -19.62 7.35 -16.06
C ARG A 2 -19.69 6.78 -14.64
N VAL A 3 -20.12 7.58 -13.69
CA VAL A 3 -20.29 7.20 -12.28
C VAL A 3 -21.72 7.54 -11.85
N SER A 4 -22.14 7.01 -10.70
CA SER A 4 -23.42 7.38 -10.10
C SER A 4 -23.45 8.88 -9.75
N GLU A 5 -24.64 9.48 -9.72
CA GLU A 5 -24.81 10.88 -9.28
C GLU A 5 -24.30 11.08 -7.85
N GLU A 6 -24.47 10.08 -7.00
CA GLU A 6 -23.98 10.09 -5.62
C GLU A 6 -22.45 10.13 -5.55
N THR A 7 -21.76 9.32 -6.36
CA THR A 7 -20.29 9.35 -6.45
C THR A 7 -19.80 10.70 -6.93
N ARG A 8 -20.46 11.28 -7.95
CA ARG A 8 -20.13 12.61 -8.47
C ARG A 8 -20.31 13.69 -7.40
N ARG A 9 -21.43 13.66 -6.67
CA ARG A 9 -21.74 14.58 -5.58
C ARG A 9 -20.66 14.53 -4.50
N ARG A 10 -20.31 13.33 -4.02
CA ARG A 10 -19.27 13.15 -3.00
C ARG A 10 -17.90 13.64 -3.45
N ALA A 11 -17.51 13.35 -4.71
CA ALA A 11 -16.24 13.83 -5.25
C ALA A 11 -16.21 15.37 -5.36
N SER A 12 -17.32 15.98 -5.76
CA SER A 12 -17.48 17.44 -5.81
C SER A 12 -17.37 18.08 -4.42
N GLU A 13 -18.05 17.51 -3.42
CA GLU A 13 -17.98 18.01 -2.03
C GLU A 13 -16.56 17.93 -1.46
N LEU A 14 -15.85 16.83 -1.72
CA LEU A 14 -14.45 16.69 -1.32
C LEU A 14 -13.54 17.68 -2.06
N ALA A 15 -13.78 17.92 -3.34
CA ALA A 15 -13.06 18.92 -4.13
C ALA A 15 -13.20 20.33 -3.53
N VAL A 16 -14.43 20.73 -3.19
CA VAL A 16 -14.71 22.01 -2.52
C VAL A 16 -14.01 22.09 -1.17
N ARG A 17 -14.13 21.05 -0.34
CA ARG A 17 -13.53 21.01 1.01
C ARG A 17 -12.01 21.07 1.01
N THR A 18 -11.38 20.51 -0.02
CA THR A 18 -9.91 20.44 -0.12
C THR A 18 -9.32 21.57 -0.96
N GLY A 19 -10.15 22.39 -1.62
CA GLY A 19 -9.71 23.42 -2.56
C GLY A 19 -9.06 22.83 -3.83
N ARG A 20 -9.41 21.60 -4.20
CA ARG A 20 -8.79 20.87 -5.32
C ARG A 20 -9.78 20.64 -6.44
N ARG A 21 -9.26 20.28 -7.62
CA ARG A 21 -10.09 19.86 -8.75
C ARG A 21 -10.67 18.47 -8.46
N MET A 22 -11.93 18.25 -8.83
CA MET A 22 -12.61 16.96 -8.65
C MET A 22 -11.84 15.78 -9.24
N GLN A 23 -11.19 15.95 -10.41
CA GLN A 23 -10.35 14.90 -11.00
C GLN A 23 -9.20 14.50 -10.06
N ALA A 24 -8.49 15.47 -9.46
CA ALA A 24 -7.38 15.18 -8.56
C ALA A 24 -7.84 14.43 -7.29
N VAL A 25 -9.05 14.74 -6.78
CA VAL A 25 -9.65 14.01 -5.66
C VAL A 25 -9.95 12.56 -6.03
N VAL A 26 -10.46 12.32 -7.24
CA VAL A 26 -10.73 10.96 -7.72
C VAL A 26 -9.44 10.18 -7.92
N ASP A 27 -8.43 10.78 -8.54
CA ASP A 27 -7.13 10.14 -8.77
C ASP A 27 -6.47 9.75 -7.43
N GLU A 28 -6.53 10.63 -6.43
CA GLU A 28 -5.97 10.33 -5.11
C GLU A 28 -6.78 9.30 -4.32
N ALA A 29 -8.10 9.30 -4.47
CA ALA A 29 -8.93 8.26 -3.86
C ALA A 29 -8.59 6.88 -4.43
N LEU A 30 -8.28 6.78 -5.73
CA LEU A 30 -7.84 5.54 -6.35
C LEU A 30 -6.48 5.10 -5.80
N VAL A 31 -5.49 5.99 -5.77
CA VAL A 31 -4.17 5.68 -5.20
C VAL A 31 -4.27 5.26 -3.74
N ALA A 32 -5.11 5.93 -2.95
CA ALA A 32 -5.33 5.57 -1.56
C ALA A 32 -5.95 4.17 -1.42
N TYR A 33 -6.88 3.80 -2.30
CA TYR A 33 -7.50 2.49 -2.31
C TYR A 33 -6.52 1.39 -2.75
N GLU A 34 -5.74 1.61 -3.81
CA GLU A 34 -4.68 0.70 -4.25
C GLU A 34 -3.64 0.46 -3.14
N ARG A 35 -3.24 1.52 -2.45
CA ARG A 35 -2.33 1.42 -1.31
C ARG A 35 -2.93 0.62 -0.16
N ALA A 36 -4.22 0.79 0.11
CA ALA A 36 -4.90 0.01 1.16
C ALA A 36 -4.92 -1.49 0.81
N LEU A 37 -5.28 -1.83 -0.44
CA LEU A 37 -5.25 -3.22 -0.92
C LEU A 37 -3.85 -3.82 -0.90
N PHE A 38 -2.83 -3.04 -1.24
CA PHE A 38 -1.44 -3.49 -1.14
C PHE A 38 -1.08 -3.88 0.29
N TRP A 39 -1.38 -3.03 1.27
CA TRP A 39 -1.05 -3.32 2.68
C TRP A 39 -1.86 -4.49 3.23
N GLU A 40 -3.14 -4.61 2.89
CA GLU A 40 -3.96 -5.76 3.27
C GLU A 40 -3.34 -7.08 2.76
N SER A 41 -2.97 -7.12 1.47
CA SER A 41 -2.33 -8.28 0.86
C SER A 41 -0.94 -8.58 1.44
N PHE A 42 -0.16 -7.54 1.73
CA PHE A 42 1.15 -7.66 2.37
C PHE A 42 1.05 -8.27 3.77
N ASP A 43 0.15 -7.75 4.60
CA ASP A 43 -0.10 -8.23 5.96
C ASP A 43 -0.63 -9.67 5.96
N ASP A 44 -1.56 -9.99 5.05
CA ASP A 44 -2.02 -11.36 4.82
C ASP A 44 -0.88 -12.30 4.42
N GLY A 45 0.06 -11.82 3.60
CA GLY A 45 1.26 -12.54 3.21
C GLY A 45 2.14 -12.87 4.41
N TYR A 46 2.45 -11.89 5.25
CA TYR A 46 3.26 -12.10 6.44
C TYR A 46 2.57 -12.96 7.50
N ARG A 47 1.25 -12.87 7.65
CA ARG A 47 0.51 -13.76 8.55
C ARG A 47 0.62 -15.22 8.12
N ARG A 48 0.42 -15.50 6.82
CA ARG A 48 0.60 -16.84 6.25
C ARG A 48 2.03 -17.33 6.41
N LEU A 49 3.02 -16.45 6.19
CA LEU A 49 4.42 -16.78 6.38
C LEU A 49 4.75 -17.10 7.85
N ALA A 50 4.17 -16.38 8.81
CA ALA A 50 4.36 -16.64 10.23
C ALA A 50 3.76 -17.98 10.69
N GLU A 51 2.76 -18.49 9.97
CA GLU A 51 2.14 -19.80 10.19
C GLU A 51 2.90 -20.94 9.51
N ASP A 52 3.93 -20.64 8.70
CA ASP A 52 4.77 -21.60 7.97
C ASP A 52 6.24 -21.52 8.45
N PRO A 53 6.64 -22.38 9.40
CA PRO A 53 7.99 -22.37 9.96
C PRO A 53 9.10 -22.61 8.92
N GLU A 54 8.85 -23.44 7.89
CA GLU A 54 9.85 -23.76 6.87
C GLU A 54 10.08 -22.56 5.94
N ALA A 55 9.00 -21.91 5.51
CA ALA A 55 9.11 -20.68 4.73
C ALA A 55 9.73 -19.53 5.56
N TRP A 56 9.44 -19.47 6.86
CA TRP A 56 10.05 -18.50 7.76
C TRP A 56 11.57 -18.70 7.91
N GLU A 57 12.05 -19.95 8.00
CA GLU A 57 13.48 -20.26 8.04
C GLU A 57 14.23 -19.75 6.80
N SER A 58 13.63 -19.91 5.61
CA SER A 58 14.18 -19.37 4.37
C SER A 58 14.37 -17.85 4.41
N VAL A 59 13.36 -17.13 4.93
CA VAL A 59 13.44 -15.67 5.10
C VAL A 59 14.52 -15.30 6.12
N VAL A 60 14.63 -16.00 7.24
CA VAL A 60 15.69 -15.74 8.23
C VAL A 60 17.08 -15.97 7.61
N ALA A 61 17.25 -17.01 6.81
CA ALA A 61 18.51 -17.31 6.13
C ALA A 61 18.89 -16.20 5.13
N GLU A 62 17.94 -15.75 4.31
CA GLU A 62 18.13 -14.61 3.39
C GLU A 62 18.54 -13.36 4.17
N ARG A 63 17.77 -12.97 5.19
CA ARG A 63 18.04 -11.75 5.97
C ARG A 63 19.38 -11.81 6.70
N SER A 64 19.77 -12.98 7.18
CA SER A 64 21.08 -13.18 7.83
C SER A 64 22.23 -13.05 6.84
N GLY A 65 22.05 -13.53 5.60
CA GLY A 65 23.02 -13.38 4.52
C GLY A 65 23.15 -11.93 4.02
N GLU A 66 22.06 -11.17 4.03
CA GLU A 66 22.02 -9.76 3.62
C GLU A 66 22.49 -8.78 4.71
N ALA A 67 22.38 -9.16 5.98
CA ALA A 67 22.68 -8.28 7.12
C ALA A 67 24.06 -7.56 7.03
N PRO A 68 25.16 -8.20 6.58
CA PRO A 68 26.45 -7.52 6.42
C PRO A 68 26.42 -6.35 5.44
N ALA A 69 25.59 -6.40 4.39
CA ALA A 69 25.52 -5.35 3.36
C ALA A 69 24.99 -4.00 3.90
N LEU A 70 24.42 -3.98 5.10
CA LEU A 70 24.03 -2.75 5.79
C LEU A 70 25.24 -1.90 6.18
N ALA A 71 26.40 -2.53 6.45
CA ALA A 71 27.63 -1.84 6.83
C ALA A 71 28.43 -1.30 5.63
N ASP A 72 28.19 -1.83 4.42
CA ASP A 72 28.93 -1.49 3.19
C ASP A 72 28.71 -0.04 2.70
N ARG A 73 27.71 0.69 3.24
CA ARG A 73 27.40 2.07 2.85
C ARG A 73 27.74 3.13 3.91
N THR A 74 28.52 2.76 4.93
CA THR A 74 28.91 3.66 6.02
C THR A 74 30.37 4.15 5.97
N GLU A 75 31.06 3.99 4.84
CA GLU A 75 32.38 4.61 4.57
C GLU A 75 32.30 5.84 3.66
#